data_AF-A0A1G2B945-F1
#
_entry.id   AF-A0A1G2B945-F1
#
_cell.length_a   1.000
_cell.length_b   1.000
_cell.length_c   1.000
_cell.angle_alpha   90.00
_cell.angle_beta   90.00
_cell.angle_gamma   90.00
#
_symmetry.space_group_name_H-M   'P 1'
#
loop_
_entity.id
_entity.type
_entity.pdbx_description
1 polymer ?
#
loop_
_entity_poly.entity_id
_entity_poly.type
_entity_poly.pdbx_seq_one_letter_code
_entity_poly.pdbx_strand_id
1 'polypeptide(L)'
;MIPQTDIRYNYQYAKRLYTGEKPFDDAWVDILKYGSDFEEVFEAIRDRVLAVIPAVTGYEWGEHSDPFIPVYIVDSDESLSQPMTIVASDDTTRMLVDTTTQLIDQNILYGFKKPAQRDAAVQKMTTAVLQRLGIDALDALQDIHAFYVERYGESYQVPDWDLSTQTARSYLESRS
;
A
#
# COMPACT_ATOMS: atom_id res chain seq x y z
N MET A 1 -5.20 -12.68 14.35
CA MET A 1 -5.00 -13.63 13.22
C MET A 1 -4.38 -12.83 12.09
N ILE A 2 -3.27 -13.27 11.49
CA ILE A 2 -2.69 -12.60 10.31
C ILE A 2 -3.56 -12.99 9.09
N PRO A 3 -4.00 -12.03 8.25
CA PRO A 3 -4.82 -12.34 7.09
C PRO A 3 -4.02 -13.10 6.03
N GLN A 4 -4.71 -13.92 5.25
CA GLN A 4 -4.16 -14.45 3.99
C GLN A 4 -4.34 -13.40 2.89
N THR A 5 -3.46 -13.39 1.90
CA THR A 5 -3.57 -12.48 0.75
C THR A 5 -2.91 -13.08 -0.47
N ASP A 6 -3.58 -12.96 -1.62
CA ASP A 6 -3.11 -13.45 -2.92
C ASP A 6 -3.43 -12.42 -4.01
N ILE A 7 -2.64 -12.46 -5.07
CA ILE A 7 -2.91 -11.72 -6.30
C ILE A 7 -4.14 -12.32 -7.00
N ARG A 8 -5.04 -11.46 -7.50
CA ARG A 8 -6.27 -11.84 -8.20
C ARG A 8 -6.38 -11.12 -9.53
N TYR A 9 -6.28 -11.88 -10.61
CA TYR A 9 -6.56 -11.40 -11.95
C TYR A 9 -8.05 -11.49 -12.25
N ASN A 10 -8.71 -10.34 -12.41
CA ASN A 10 -10.12 -10.28 -12.76
C ASN A 10 -10.33 -9.32 -13.94
N TYR A 11 -10.51 -9.89 -15.13
CA TYR A 11 -10.68 -9.17 -16.38
C TYR A 11 -11.79 -8.11 -16.34
N GLN A 12 -12.97 -8.48 -15.81
CA GLN A 12 -14.12 -7.58 -15.79
C GLN A 12 -13.94 -6.45 -14.77
N TYR A 13 -13.27 -6.73 -13.66
CA TYR A 13 -12.93 -5.73 -12.66
C TYR A 13 -11.89 -4.74 -13.19
N ALA A 14 -10.78 -5.26 -13.74
CA ALA A 14 -9.74 -4.44 -14.36
C ALA A 14 -10.31 -3.58 -15.50
N LYS A 15 -11.17 -4.13 -16.36
CA LYS A 15 -11.81 -3.39 -17.45
C LYS A 15 -12.67 -2.21 -16.97
N ARG A 16 -13.30 -2.33 -15.81
CA ARG A 16 -14.15 -1.26 -15.24
C ARG A 16 -13.33 -0.10 -14.68
N LEU A 17 -12.11 -0.39 -14.20
CA LEU A 17 -11.21 0.59 -13.61
C LEU A 17 -10.19 1.14 -14.61
N TYR A 18 -10.18 0.62 -15.83
CA TYR A 18 -9.22 1.01 -16.84
C TYR A 18 -9.35 2.49 -17.23
N THR A 19 -8.26 3.25 -17.08
CA THR A 19 -8.18 4.68 -17.44
C THR A 19 -7.17 4.97 -18.55
N GLY A 20 -6.44 3.96 -19.03
CA GLY A 20 -5.40 4.13 -20.05
C GLY A 20 -5.91 4.43 -21.46
N GLU A 21 -4.99 4.86 -22.33
CA GLU A 21 -5.29 5.26 -23.71
C GLU A 21 -5.31 4.10 -24.71
N LYS A 22 -4.54 3.03 -24.45
CA LYS A 22 -4.43 1.87 -25.34
C LYS A 22 -5.72 1.01 -25.31
N PRO A 23 -5.96 0.14 -26.30
CA PRO A 23 -7.04 -0.83 -26.22
C PRO A 23 -6.92 -1.69 -24.94
N PHE A 24 -8.04 -1.94 -24.25
CA PHE A 24 -8.02 -2.70 -23.00
C PHE A 24 -7.43 -4.11 -23.17
N ASP A 25 -7.65 -4.76 -24.32
CA ASP A 25 -7.15 -6.11 -24.55
C ASP A 25 -5.60 -6.13 -24.59
N ASP A 26 -4.97 -5.06 -25.08
CA ASP A 26 -3.51 -4.87 -25.03
C ASP A 26 -3.05 -4.53 -23.61
N ALA A 27 -3.79 -3.65 -22.91
CA ALA A 27 -3.55 -3.33 -21.51
C ALA A 27 -3.62 -4.57 -20.61
N TRP A 28 -4.54 -5.48 -20.91
CA TRP A 28 -4.72 -6.71 -20.16
C TRP A 28 -3.51 -7.64 -20.25
N VAL A 29 -2.85 -7.71 -21.41
CA VAL A 29 -1.61 -8.47 -21.56
C VAL A 29 -0.52 -7.90 -20.66
N ASP A 30 -0.40 -6.56 -20.60
CA ASP A 30 0.58 -5.90 -19.75
C ASP A 30 0.26 -6.07 -18.26
N ILE A 31 -1.01 -5.95 -17.86
CA ILE A 31 -1.47 -6.22 -16.48
C ILE A 31 -1.09 -7.65 -16.06
N LEU A 32 -1.33 -8.64 -16.92
CA LEU A 32 -0.98 -10.04 -16.63
C LEU A 32 0.53 -10.23 -16.49
N LYS A 33 1.32 -9.59 -17.37
CA LYS A 33 2.78 -9.68 -17.32
C LYS A 33 3.33 -9.05 -16.05
N TYR A 34 3.01 -7.78 -15.79
CA TYR A 34 3.51 -7.05 -14.63
C TYR A 34 3.01 -7.66 -13.32
N GLY A 35 1.75 -8.11 -13.28
CA GLY A 35 1.21 -8.81 -12.13
C GLY A 35 1.95 -10.11 -11.85
N SER A 36 2.26 -10.91 -12.88
CA SER A 36 3.00 -12.17 -12.71
C SER A 36 4.43 -11.94 -12.21
N ASP A 37 5.12 -10.94 -12.74
CA ASP A 37 6.47 -10.57 -12.29
C ASP A 37 6.44 -10.09 -10.82
N PHE A 38 5.40 -9.34 -10.45
CA PHE A 38 5.20 -8.88 -9.07
C PHE A 38 4.78 -10.01 -8.11
N GLU A 39 3.98 -10.96 -8.56
CA GLU A 39 3.47 -12.08 -7.74
C GLU A 39 4.63 -12.90 -7.14
N GLU A 40 5.66 -13.21 -7.94
CA GLU A 40 6.85 -13.93 -7.45
C GLU A 40 7.59 -13.17 -6.34
N VAL A 41 7.74 -11.84 -6.53
CA VAL A 41 8.38 -10.96 -5.54
C VAL A 41 7.55 -10.87 -4.27
N PHE A 42 6.23 -10.71 -4.42
CA PHE A 42 5.32 -10.54 -3.30
C PHE A 42 5.20 -11.84 -2.49
N GLU A 43 5.06 -13.00 -3.11
CA GLU A 43 5.00 -14.29 -2.42
C GLU A 43 6.22 -14.53 -1.53
N ALA A 44 7.40 -14.12 -1.97
CA ALA A 44 8.64 -14.28 -1.20
C ALA A 44 8.70 -13.41 0.06
N ILE A 45 7.94 -12.30 0.13
CA ILE A 45 8.01 -11.32 1.22
C ILE A 45 6.69 -11.13 1.99
N ARG A 46 5.56 -11.58 1.44
CA ARG A 46 4.19 -11.35 1.94
C ARG A 46 4.06 -11.56 3.44
N ASP A 47 4.45 -12.73 3.92
CA ASP A 47 4.26 -13.11 5.32
C ASP A 47 5.11 -12.22 6.26
N ARG A 48 6.29 -11.79 5.79
CA ARG A 48 7.15 -10.86 6.52
C ARG A 48 6.54 -9.46 6.56
N VAL A 49 5.99 -8.97 5.45
CA VAL A 49 5.26 -7.68 5.41
C VAL A 49 4.11 -7.68 6.41
N LEU A 50 3.23 -8.69 6.33
CA LEU A 50 2.06 -8.79 7.19
C LEU A 50 2.43 -8.92 8.69
N ALA A 51 3.55 -9.57 9.00
CA ALA A 51 4.04 -9.70 10.37
C ALA A 51 4.65 -8.40 10.93
N VAL A 52 5.28 -7.58 10.08
CA VAL A 52 5.94 -6.33 10.50
C VAL A 52 4.94 -5.20 10.71
N ILE A 53 3.86 -5.14 9.92
CA ILE A 53 2.86 -4.07 9.96
C ILE A 53 2.36 -3.79 11.39
N PRO A 54 1.87 -4.77 12.19
CA PRO A 54 1.41 -4.52 13.56
C PRO A 54 2.48 -3.91 14.48
N ALA A 55 3.76 -4.27 14.28
CA ALA A 55 4.86 -3.73 15.07
C ALA A 55 5.23 -2.28 14.71
N VAL A 56 4.77 -1.78 13.57
CA VAL A 56 4.92 -0.37 13.16
C VAL A 56 3.65 0.41 13.51
N THR A 57 2.48 -0.13 13.19
CA THR A 57 1.19 0.55 13.36
C THR A 57 0.71 0.53 14.81
N GLY A 58 0.99 -0.53 15.56
CA GLY A 58 0.40 -0.81 16.87
C GLY A 58 -1.02 -1.39 16.82
N TYR A 59 -1.47 -1.82 15.63
CA TYR A 59 -2.77 -2.42 15.40
C TYR A 59 -2.65 -3.89 15.04
N GLU A 60 -3.31 -4.74 15.83
CA GLU A 60 -3.49 -6.14 15.46
C GLU A 60 -4.48 -6.27 14.30
N TRP A 61 -4.25 -7.24 13.43
CA TRP A 61 -5.18 -7.59 12.36
C TRP A 61 -6.56 -8.06 12.90
N GLY A 62 -6.59 -8.74 14.05
CA GLY A 62 -7.62 -9.73 14.41
C GLY A 62 -9.04 -9.24 14.77
N GLU A 63 -9.31 -7.94 14.91
CA GLU A 63 -10.65 -7.48 15.31
C GLU A 63 -11.50 -6.95 14.13
N HIS A 64 -10.85 -6.53 13.04
CA HIS A 64 -11.51 -5.87 11.90
C HIS A 64 -10.96 -6.24 10.53
N SER A 65 -9.90 -7.05 10.43
CA SER A 65 -9.40 -7.49 9.12
C SER A 65 -10.19 -8.67 8.60
N ASP A 66 -10.54 -8.65 7.32
CA ASP A 66 -11.02 -9.84 6.62
C ASP A 66 -9.98 -10.98 6.73
N PRO A 67 -10.39 -12.24 6.93
CA PRO A 67 -9.45 -13.36 6.96
C PRO A 67 -8.64 -13.52 5.67
N PHE A 68 -9.18 -13.01 4.56
CA PHE A 68 -8.55 -13.03 3.25
C PHE A 68 -8.68 -11.66 2.56
N ILE A 69 -7.56 -11.08 2.17
CA ILE A 69 -7.47 -9.80 1.47
C ILE A 69 -7.03 -10.07 0.01
N PRO A 70 -7.93 -10.05 -0.99
CA PRO A 70 -7.54 -10.18 -2.39
C PRO A 70 -6.83 -8.92 -2.89
N VAL A 71 -5.71 -9.08 -3.59
CA VAL A 71 -4.99 -7.96 -4.24
C VAL A 71 -5.30 -7.98 -5.74
N TYR A 72 -6.06 -7.01 -6.23
CA TYR A 72 -6.37 -6.88 -7.65
C TYR A 72 -5.33 -6.02 -8.36
N ILE A 73 -4.75 -6.52 -9.45
CA ILE A 73 -3.84 -5.75 -10.29
C ILE A 73 -4.65 -5.17 -11.46
N VAL A 74 -4.55 -3.85 -11.65
CA VAL A 74 -5.31 -3.11 -12.68
C VAL A 74 -4.44 -2.02 -13.30
N ASP A 75 -4.84 -1.50 -14.45
CA ASP A 75 -4.23 -0.30 -15.06
C ASP A 75 -5.17 0.89 -14.84
N SER A 76 -4.96 1.62 -13.74
CA SER A 76 -5.79 2.75 -13.29
C SER A 76 -4.94 3.90 -12.76
N ASP A 77 -5.55 5.06 -12.51
CA ASP A 77 -4.84 6.25 -12.06
C ASP A 77 -4.21 6.10 -10.65
N GLU A 78 -4.87 5.39 -9.74
CA GLU A 78 -4.39 5.21 -8.36
C GLU A 78 -4.72 3.84 -7.77
N SER A 79 -3.90 3.42 -6.81
CA SER A 79 -4.11 2.22 -5.98
C SER A 79 -5.16 2.51 -4.88
N LEU A 80 -5.98 1.51 -4.53
CA LEU A 80 -7.10 1.63 -3.60
C LEU A 80 -7.01 0.59 -2.48
N SER A 81 -7.50 0.94 -1.28
CA SER A 81 -7.47 0.03 -0.13
C SER A 81 -8.70 -0.87 -0.02
N GLN A 82 -9.88 -0.49 -0.58
CA GLN A 82 -11.10 -1.31 -0.48
C GLN A 82 -11.94 -1.32 -1.78
N PRO A 83 -12.03 -2.44 -2.51
CA PRO A 83 -11.17 -3.63 -2.36
C PRO A 83 -9.71 -3.31 -2.71
N MET A 84 -8.76 -4.08 -2.19
CA MET A 84 -7.34 -3.80 -2.39
C MET A 84 -6.96 -3.90 -3.87
N THR A 85 -6.54 -2.77 -4.44
CA THR A 85 -6.28 -2.60 -5.86
C THR A 85 -4.94 -1.92 -6.04
N ILE A 86 -4.07 -2.50 -6.87
CA ILE A 86 -2.71 -2.04 -7.11
C ILE A 86 -2.55 -1.75 -8.60
N VAL A 87 -1.97 -0.60 -8.90
CA VAL A 87 -1.68 -0.20 -10.28
C VAL A 87 -0.56 -1.07 -10.84
N ALA A 88 -0.79 -1.66 -12.01
CA ALA A 88 0.18 -2.45 -12.74
C ALA A 88 1.35 -1.58 -13.20
N SER A 89 2.58 -2.02 -12.92
CA SER A 89 3.79 -1.30 -13.32
C SER A 89 4.90 -2.30 -13.61
N ASP A 90 5.79 -1.96 -14.54
CA ASP A 90 7.04 -2.67 -14.77
C ASP A 90 8.04 -2.51 -13.62
N ASP A 91 7.82 -1.56 -12.71
CA ASP A 91 8.55 -1.42 -11.45
C ASP A 91 7.87 -2.21 -10.32
N THR A 92 8.36 -3.43 -10.10
CA THR A 92 7.90 -4.31 -9.00
C THR A 92 8.15 -3.71 -7.61
N THR A 93 9.16 -2.85 -7.45
CA THR A 93 9.44 -2.17 -6.18
C THR A 93 8.33 -1.19 -5.87
N ARG A 94 7.90 -0.41 -6.87
CA ARG A 94 6.76 0.49 -6.74
C ARG A 94 5.48 -0.25 -6.40
N MET A 95 5.20 -1.37 -7.07
CA MET A 95 4.05 -2.22 -6.75
C MET A 95 4.10 -2.76 -5.31
N LEU A 96 5.30 -3.08 -4.80
CA LEU A 96 5.50 -3.51 -3.42
C LEU A 96 5.26 -2.38 -2.41
N VAL A 97 5.70 -1.16 -2.72
CA VAL A 97 5.42 0.04 -1.89
C VAL A 97 3.92 0.31 -1.83
N ASP A 98 3.24 0.26 -2.98
CA ASP A 98 1.79 0.45 -3.05
C ASP A 98 1.05 -0.63 -2.28
N THR A 99 1.42 -1.90 -2.46
CA THR A 99 0.82 -3.04 -1.75
C THR A 99 0.98 -2.88 -0.24
N THR A 100 2.18 -2.53 0.21
CA THR A 100 2.45 -2.29 1.64
C THR A 100 1.64 -1.11 2.18
N THR A 101 1.52 -0.04 1.39
CA THR A 101 0.72 1.15 1.73
C THR A 101 -0.75 0.79 1.91
N GLN A 102 -1.35 0.05 0.97
CA GLN A 102 -2.76 -0.35 1.07
C GLN A 102 -3.01 -1.34 2.21
N LEU A 103 -2.08 -2.26 2.48
CA LEU A 103 -2.17 -3.16 3.65
C LEU A 103 -2.12 -2.40 4.98
N ILE A 104 -1.29 -1.36 5.07
CA ILE A 104 -1.24 -0.50 6.26
C ILE A 104 -2.55 0.28 6.38
N ASP A 105 -3.08 0.85 5.29
CA ASP A 105 -4.35 1.59 5.30
C ASP A 105 -5.52 0.70 5.76
N GLN A 106 -5.53 -0.58 5.38
CA GLN A 106 -6.51 -1.54 5.90
C GLN A 106 -6.28 -1.94 7.37
N ASN A 107 -5.03 -1.94 7.84
CA ASN A 107 -4.69 -2.34 9.20
C ASN A 107 -5.01 -1.26 10.24
N ILE A 108 -4.93 0.02 9.87
CA ILE A 108 -5.15 1.13 10.80
C ILE A 108 -6.65 1.37 11.05
N LEU A 109 -7.01 1.60 12.31
CA LEU A 109 -8.40 1.86 12.74
C LEU A 109 -8.70 3.34 12.97
N TYR A 110 -7.80 4.25 12.57
CA TYR A 110 -7.95 5.68 12.84
C TYR A 110 -8.80 6.40 11.79
N GLY A 111 -9.83 7.09 12.27
CA GLY A 111 -10.57 8.10 11.52
C GLY A 111 -9.77 9.39 11.35
N PHE A 112 -8.70 9.36 10.55
CA PHE A 112 -8.01 10.57 10.11
C PHE A 112 -9.01 11.52 9.47
N LYS A 113 -9.20 12.72 10.05
CA LYS A 113 -10.20 13.69 9.57
C LYS A 113 -9.85 14.29 8.21
N LYS A 114 -8.56 14.28 7.84
CA LYS A 114 -8.05 14.87 6.60
C LYS A 114 -7.28 13.83 5.79
N PRO A 115 -7.60 13.63 4.50
CA PRO A 115 -6.88 12.69 3.63
C PRO A 115 -5.37 12.92 3.60
N ALA A 116 -4.93 14.18 3.48
CA ALA A 116 -3.49 14.51 3.46
C ALA A 116 -2.74 14.07 4.73
N GLN A 117 -3.39 14.10 5.90
CA GLN A 117 -2.80 13.65 7.16
C GLN A 117 -2.73 12.12 7.23
N ARG A 118 -3.79 11.44 6.77
CA ARG A 118 -3.81 9.98 6.65
C ARG A 118 -2.67 9.52 5.75
N ASP A 119 -2.59 10.04 4.54
CA ASP A 119 -1.64 9.57 3.53
C ASP A 119 -0.20 9.87 3.93
N ALA A 120 0.07 11.01 4.58
CA ALA A 120 1.38 11.32 5.13
C ALA A 120 1.79 10.37 6.27
N ALA A 121 0.84 10.00 7.13
CA ALA A 121 1.07 9.02 8.19
C ALA A 121 1.31 7.62 7.61
N VAL A 122 0.45 7.17 6.68
CA VAL A 122 0.58 5.86 6.01
C VAL A 122 1.91 5.76 5.29
N GLN A 123 2.33 6.77 4.52
CA GLN A 123 3.62 6.78 3.84
C GLN A 123 4.82 6.63 4.80
N LYS A 124 4.76 7.28 5.97
CA LYS A 124 5.81 7.10 6.98
C LYS A 124 5.82 5.70 7.58
N MET A 125 4.65 5.10 7.79
CA MET A 125 4.54 3.71 8.23
C MET A 125 5.04 2.74 7.14
N THR A 126 4.70 2.96 5.87
CA THR A 126 5.20 2.18 4.72
C THR A 126 6.72 2.19 4.69
N THR A 127 7.32 3.38 4.78
CA THR A 127 8.77 3.55 4.83
C THR A 127 9.39 2.73 5.97
N ALA A 128 8.82 2.80 7.17
CA ALA A 128 9.32 2.07 8.34
C ALA A 128 9.19 0.55 8.18
N VAL A 129 8.10 0.05 7.57
CA VAL A 129 7.92 -1.38 7.28
C VAL A 129 9.00 -1.87 6.31
N LEU A 130 9.20 -1.18 5.19
CA LEU A 130 10.18 -1.56 4.17
C LEU A 130 11.62 -1.52 4.71
N GLN A 131 11.96 -0.50 5.50
CA GLN A 131 13.26 -0.40 6.18
C GLN A 131 13.51 -1.56 7.15
N ARG A 132 12.50 -1.96 7.94
CA ARG A 132 12.61 -3.11 8.86
C ARG A 132 12.78 -4.44 8.12
N LEU A 133 12.27 -4.52 6.89
CA LEU A 133 12.43 -5.71 6.04
C LEU A 133 13.77 -5.74 5.28
N GLY A 134 14.52 -4.64 5.29
CA GLY A 134 15.77 -4.48 4.53
C GLY A 134 15.54 -4.33 3.04
N ILE A 135 14.37 -3.81 2.63
CA ILE A 135 14.03 -3.57 1.23
C ILE A 135 14.51 -2.16 0.84
N ASP A 136 15.35 -2.08 -0.18
CA ASP A 136 15.72 -0.81 -0.80
C ASP A 136 14.62 -0.38 -1.76
N ALA A 137 13.89 0.67 -1.38
CA ALA A 137 12.77 1.24 -2.14
C ALA A 137 12.83 2.77 -2.15
N LEU A 138 14.02 3.36 -2.00
CA LEU A 138 14.19 4.80 -1.83
C LEU A 138 13.59 5.58 -3.00
N ASP A 139 13.87 5.17 -4.23
CA ASP A 139 13.41 5.85 -5.44
C ASP A 139 11.88 5.81 -5.55
N ALA A 140 11.28 4.61 -5.39
CA ALA A 140 9.82 4.46 -5.42
C ALA A 140 9.11 5.25 -4.31
N LEU A 141 9.69 5.30 -3.11
CA LEU A 141 9.17 6.11 -1.99
C LEU A 141 9.26 7.61 -2.28
N GLN A 142 10.33 8.08 -2.93
CA GLN A 142 10.49 9.48 -3.33
C GLN A 142 9.48 9.88 -4.40
N ASP A 143 9.24 9.03 -5.40
CA ASP A 143 8.24 9.28 -6.44
C ASP A 143 6.83 9.40 -5.86
N ILE A 144 6.45 8.48 -4.98
CA ILE A 144 5.16 8.51 -4.30
C ILE A 144 5.04 9.73 -3.37
N HIS A 145 6.12 10.09 -2.68
CA HIS A 145 6.17 11.32 -1.88
C HIS A 145 5.92 12.57 -2.73
N ALA A 146 6.60 12.67 -3.88
CA ALA A 146 6.43 13.79 -4.81
C ALA A 146 4.98 13.90 -5.31
N PHE A 147 4.36 12.77 -5.65
CA PHE A 147 2.94 12.72 -6.04
C PHE A 147 2.02 13.29 -4.95
N TYR A 148 2.22 12.93 -3.67
CA TYR A 148 1.39 13.46 -2.59
C TYR A 148 1.66 14.93 -2.28
N VAL A 149 2.91 15.39 -2.41
CA VAL A 149 3.28 16.81 -2.30
C VAL A 149 2.57 17.62 -3.39
N GLU A 150 2.54 17.13 -4.62
CA GLU A 150 1.80 17.78 -5.72
C GLU A 150 0.29 17.79 -5.45
N ARG A 151 -0.29 16.65 -5.04
CA ARG A 151 -1.72 16.49 -4.81
C ARG A 151 -2.28 17.38 -3.69
N TYR A 152 -1.52 17.54 -2.61
CA TYR A 152 -2.02 18.16 -1.37
C TYR A 152 -1.31 19.47 -1.00
N GLY A 153 -0.18 19.79 -1.64
CA GLY A 153 0.61 20.98 -1.37
C GLY A 153 0.99 21.10 0.11
N GLU A 154 0.83 22.31 0.67
CA GLU A 154 1.16 22.63 2.07
C GLU A 154 0.39 21.80 3.10
N SER A 155 -0.72 21.15 2.70
CA SER A 155 -1.50 20.28 3.59
C SER A 155 -0.82 18.92 3.83
N TYR A 156 0.15 18.53 3.00
CA TYR A 156 0.90 17.29 3.17
C TYR A 156 2.07 17.51 4.12
N GLN A 157 1.92 17.02 5.35
CA GLN A 157 2.94 17.14 6.38
C GLN A 157 3.22 15.76 6.98
N VAL A 158 4.39 15.22 6.65
CA VAL A 158 4.87 13.95 7.20
C VAL A 158 5.04 14.12 8.72
N PRO A 159 4.36 13.31 9.55
CA PRO A 159 4.47 13.45 11.00
C PRO A 159 5.90 13.22 11.50
N ASP A 160 6.34 13.97 12.51
CA ASP A 160 7.68 13.85 13.11
C ASP A 160 7.79 12.74 14.19
N TRP A 161 6.93 11.72 14.11
CA TRP A 161 7.03 10.55 14.99
C TRP A 161 8.26 9.68 14.68
N ASP A 162 8.90 9.14 15.70
CA ASP A 162 9.96 8.15 15.56
C ASP A 162 9.37 6.73 15.73
N LEU A 163 9.14 6.05 14.60
CA LEU A 163 8.59 4.69 14.57
C LEU A 163 9.63 3.61 14.93
N SER A 164 10.86 3.99 15.29
CA SER A 164 11.84 3.06 15.86
C SER A 164 11.69 2.89 17.38
N THR A 165 11.08 3.88 18.05
CA THR A 165 10.95 3.91 19.52
C THR A 165 9.52 3.73 20.03
N GLN A 166 8.51 4.01 19.20
CA GLN A 166 7.09 3.79 19.54
C GLN A 166 6.26 3.44 18.29
N THR A 167 5.05 2.91 18.51
CA THR A 167 4.11 2.61 17.41
C THR A 167 3.34 3.86 16.98
N ALA A 168 2.77 3.82 15.78
CA ALA A 168 1.88 4.87 15.29
C ALA A 168 0.70 5.13 16.24
N ARG A 169 0.07 4.05 16.73
CA ARG A 169 -1.01 4.09 17.72
C ARG A 169 -0.62 4.80 19.01
N SER A 170 0.50 4.41 19.61
CA SER A 170 0.98 5.01 20.87
C SER A 170 1.19 6.52 20.73
N TYR A 171 1.76 6.97 19.61
CA TYR A 171 1.97 8.38 19.35
C TYR A 171 0.65 9.15 19.21
N LEU A 172 -0.31 8.60 18.44
CA LEU A 172 -1.59 9.24 18.17
C LEU A 172 -2.46 9.34 19.44
N GLU A 173 -2.48 8.30 20.28
CA GLU A 173 -3.18 8.32 21.58
C GLU A 173 -2.57 9.32 22.57
N SER A 174 -1.26 9.59 22.50
CA SER A 174 -0.61 10.58 23.39
C SER A 174 -1.00 12.04 23.11
N ARG A 175 -1.64 12.31 21.96
CA ARG A 175 -1.96 13.66 21.47
C ARG A 175 -3.46 13.96 21.37
N SER A 176 -4.31 12.97 21.65
CA SER A 176 -5.78 13.09 21.74
C SER A 176 -6.23 13.44 23.15
#